data_AF-A0A3M1AU32-F1
#
_entry.id   AF-A0A3M1AU32-F1
#
_cell.length_a   1.000
_cell.length_b   1.000
_cell.length_c   1.000
_cell.angle_alpha   90.00
_cell.angle_beta   90.00
_cell.angle_gamma   90.00
#
_symmetry.space_group_name_H-M   'P 1'
#
loop_
_entity.id
_entity.type
_entity.pdbx_description
1 polymer ?
#
loop_
_entity_poly.entity_id
_entity_poly.type
_entity_poly.pdbx_seq_one_letter_code
_entity_poly.pdbx_strand_id
1 'polypeptide(L)' 'MSKSLFIVESPAKAKTIKKFLGSGFSVKASVGHIKDLPKSRLGVDLEGD' A
#
# COMPACT_ATOMS: atom_id res chain seq x y z
N MET A 1 4.84 22.92 6.50
CA MET A 1 5.26 22.08 5.35
C MET A 1 4.47 20.79 5.37
N SER A 2 3.79 20.45 4.27
CA SER A 2 3.13 19.16 4.09
C SER A 2 4.17 18.04 4.05
N LYS A 3 4.02 17.01 4.88
CA LYS A 3 4.90 15.84 4.85
C LYS A 3 4.48 14.92 3.70
N SER A 4 5.41 14.58 2.81
CA SER A 4 5.14 13.61 1.74
C SER A 4 4.83 12.24 2.32
N LEU A 5 3.81 11.57 1.78
CA LEU A 5 3.37 10.24 2.20
C LEU A 5 4.13 9.16 1.42
N PHE A 6 4.72 8.21 2.14
CA PHE A 6 5.41 7.05 1.59
C PHE A 6 4.71 5.78 2.09
N ILE A 7 4.10 5.02 1.17
CA ILE A 7 3.36 3.80 1.48
C ILE A 7 4.21 2.58 1.12
N VAL A 8 4.29 1.62 2.04
CA VAL A 8 5.00 0.35 1.83
C VAL A 8 4.10 -0.82 2.19
N GLU A 9 4.45 -2.03 1.75
CA GLU A 9 3.62 -3.21 1.96
C GLU A 9 3.57 -3.67 3.44
N SER A 10 4.72 -3.72 4.12
CA SER A 10 4.83 -4.35 5.44
C SER A 10 5.25 -3.38 6.56
N PRO A 11 4.81 -3.61 7.81
CA PRO A 11 5.21 -2.78 8.96
C PRO A 11 6.72 -2.76 9.20
N ALA A 12 7.41 -3.88 8.92
CA ALA A 12 8.87 -3.97 9.04
C ALA A 12 9.59 -3.02 8.07
N LYS A 13 9.18 -3.00 6.79
CA LYS A 13 9.71 -2.06 5.79
C LYS A 13 9.49 -0.62 6.23
N ALA A 14 8.32 -0.28 6.79
CA ALA A 14 8.01 1.07 7.26
C ALA A 14 8.95 1.53 8.38
N LYS A 15 9.23 0.66 9.36
CA LYS A 15 10.17 0.96 10.46
C LYS A 15 11.59 1.20 9.95
N THR A 16 12.04 0.41 8.98
CA THR A 16 13.37 0.54 8.37
C THR A 16 13.49 1.83 7.55
N ILE A 17 12.55 2.09 6.64
CA ILE A 17 12.57 3.26 5.76
C ILE A 17 12.43 4.57 6.53
N LYS A 18 11.64 4.59 7.62
CA LYS A 18 11.52 5.77 8.49
C LYS A 18 12.86 6.20 9.09
N LYS A 19 13.79 5.27 9.34
CA LYS A 19 15.15 5.60 9.82
C LYS A 19 15.98 6.33 8.77
N PHE A 20 15.77 6.05 7.49
CA PHE A 20 16.53 6.65 6.39
C PHE A 20 15.97 8.00 5.94
N LEU A 21 14.63 8.14 5.87
CA LEU A 21 13.98 9.35 5.34
C LEU A 21 13.82 10.49 6.36
N GLY A 22 13.94 10.19 7.66
CA GLY A 22 13.79 11.18 8.72
C GLY A 22 12.36 11.71 8.91
N SER A 23 12.21 12.86 9.59
CA SER A 23 10.92 13.39 10.07
C SER A 23 10.10 14.15 9.02
N GLY A 24 10.68 14.39 7.83
CA GLY A 24 10.04 15.09 6.71
C GLY A 24 9.00 14.26 5.93
N PHE A 25 8.98 12.94 6.16
CA PHE A 25 8.08 12.02 5.49
C PHE A 25 7.12 11.35 6.47
N SER A 26 5.91 11.06 6.00
CA SER A 26 4.97 10.17 6.69
C SER A 26 5.09 8.79 6.06
N VAL A 27 5.55 7.80 6.82
CA VAL A 27 5.71 6.41 6.32
C VAL A 27 4.61 5.52 6.91
N LYS A 28 3.85 4.84 6.06
CA LYS A 28 2.73 3.96 6.45
C LYS A 28 2.80 2.61 5.74
N ALA A 29 2.30 1.57 6.38
CA ALA A 29 2.22 0.23 5.79
C ALA A 29 0.80 -0.08 5.30
N SER A 30 0.64 -0.72 4.14
CA SER A 30 -0.65 -1.22 3.64
C SER A 30 -1.07 -2.53 4.28
N VAL A 31 -0.12 -3.25 4.90
CA VAL A 31 -0.33 -4.57 5.53
C VAL A 31 -0.82 -5.60 4.50
N GLY A 32 -0.23 -5.56 3.30
CA GLY A 32 -0.60 -6.43 2.18
C GLY A 32 -1.56 -5.78 1.20
N HIS A 33 -2.36 -6.61 0.52
CA HIS A 33 -3.33 -6.17 -0.49
C HIS A 33 -4.54 -5.47 0.15
N ILE A 34 -4.91 -4.32 -0.40
CA ILE A 34 -6.07 -3.53 0.05
C ILE A 34 -7.33 -3.92 -0.71
N LYS A 35 -7.17 -4.39 -1.95
CA LYS A 35 -8.26 -4.80 -2.83
C LYS A 35 -7.82 -6.04 -3.58
N ASP A 36 -8.76 -6.96 -3.74
CA ASP A 36 -8.58 -8.18 -4.50
C ASP A 36 -9.83 -8.43 -5.34
N LEU A 37 -9.70 -9.26 -6.36
CA LEU A 37 -10.84 -9.80 -7.07
C LEU A 37 -11.64 -10.73 -6.15
N PRO A 38 -12.90 -11.02 -6.48
CA PRO A 38 -13.68 -11.99 -5.73
C PRO A 38 -12.96 -13.35 -5.68
N LYS A 39 -12.80 -13.91 -4.49
CA LYS A 39 -12.00 -15.13 -4.28
C LYS A 39 -12.53 -16.39 -4.98
N SER A 40 -13.84 -16.43 -5.26
CA SER A 40 -14.52 -17.66 -5.69
C SER A 40 -15.46 -17.46 -6.88
N ARG A 41 -15.51 -16.26 -7.46
CA ARG A 41 -16.32 -15.97 -8.65
C ARG A 41 -15.47 -15.21 -9.66
N LEU A 42 -15.79 -15.35 -10.95
CA LEU A 42 -15.10 -14.63 -12.01
C LEU A 42 -15.25 -13.12 -11.76
N GLY A 43 -14.13 -12.45 -11.53
CA GLY A 43 -14.07 -11.02 -11.20
C GLY A 43 -13.93 -10.12 -12.43
N VAL A 44 -14.06 -10.69 -13.61
CA VAL A 44 -13.91 -10.03 -14.90
C VAL A 44 -15.17 -10.24 -15.71
N ASP A 45 -15.59 -9.20 -16.40
CA ASP A 45 -16.63 -9.28 -17.41
C ASP A 45 -16.01 -9.79 -18.71
N LEU A 46 -16.63 -10.78 -19.34
CA LEU A 46 -16.18 -11.39 -20.60
C LEU A 46 -16.96 -10.87 -21.81
N GLU A 47 -18.11 -10.23 -21.58
CA GLU A 47 -19.04 -9.84 -22.64
C GLU A 47 -18.75 -8.42 -23.15
N GLY A 48 -18.15 -7.56 -22.31
CA GLY A 48 -17.48 -6.33 -22.74
C GLY A 48 -18.40 -5.32 -23.43
N ASP A 49 -19.28 -4.68 -22.66
CA ASP A 49 -19.98 -3.45 -23.08
C ASP A 49 -19.10 -2.19 -22.93
#